data_AF-A0A838JNX7-F1
#
_entry.id   AF-A0A838JNX7-F1
#
_cell.length_a   1.000
_cell.length_b   1.000
_cell.length_c   1.000
_cell.angle_alpha   90.00
_cell.angle_beta   90.00
_cell.angle_gamma   90.00
#
_symmetry.space_group_name_H-M   'P 1'
#
loop_
_entity.id
_entity.type
_entity.pdbx_description
1 polymer ?
#
loop_
_entity_poly.entity_id
_entity_poly.type
_entity_poly.pdbx_seq_one_letter_code
_entity_poly.pdbx_strand_id
1 'polypeptide(L)'
;EGTSIYSAEEVGTGTSGMGEPGGAAHGFTVERAAEVIKNLPPEVPRLSAVRIVRGTLEAAGIDIAELESSTRARESRLNSEIDLSESRIQQLKDETEEVIRNLEDEIRKAREARNFGVSEEERKIQAAETGLDNIDLVREFFDLPQEEAVEPTADPAADPAAGEETQIMEGIEEEEDDTRVLRRPGPLSDSEDYLETGDNKEQ
;
A
#
# COMPACT_ATOMS: atom_id res chain seq x y z
N GLU A 1 -0.01 12.05 -10.58
CA GLU A 1 -1.26 11.45 -11.08
C GLU A 1 -0.93 10.14 -11.75
N GLY A 2 -1.33 9.03 -11.13
CA GLY A 2 -1.35 7.71 -11.74
C GLY A 2 -2.78 7.25 -11.74
N THR A 3 -3.43 7.34 -12.90
CA THR A 3 -4.62 6.54 -13.20
C THR A 3 -4.14 5.10 -13.40
N SER A 4 -4.09 4.35 -12.31
CA SER A 4 -4.09 2.89 -12.42
C SER A 4 -5.47 2.51 -12.95
N ILE A 5 -5.52 2.21 -14.25
CA ILE A 5 -6.62 1.49 -14.86
C ILE A 5 -6.49 0.06 -14.31
N TYR A 6 -7.14 -0.20 -13.19
CA TYR A 6 -7.37 -1.58 -12.77
C TYR A 6 -8.32 -2.17 -13.79
N SER A 7 -7.81 -3.08 -14.62
CA SER A 7 -8.64 -3.97 -15.42
C SER A 7 -9.61 -4.68 -14.49
N ALA A 8 -10.87 -4.27 -14.56
CA ALA A 8 -11.98 -4.85 -13.83
C ALA A 8 -12.43 -6.15 -14.53
N GLU A 9 -11.50 -7.07 -14.73
CA GLU A 9 -11.80 -8.45 -15.10
C GLU A 9 -11.13 -9.35 -14.08
N GLU A 10 -11.85 -9.56 -12.98
CA GLU A 10 -12.02 -10.84 -12.26
C GLU A 10 -12.57 -10.55 -10.84
N VAL A 11 -13.60 -9.70 -10.76
CA VAL A 11 -14.43 -9.55 -9.58
C VAL A 11 -15.83 -9.99 -9.97
N GLY A 12 -16.20 -11.17 -9.51
CA GLY A 12 -17.59 -11.62 -9.51
C GLY A 12 -18.08 -12.15 -10.86
N THR A 13 -17.92 -13.46 -11.07
CA THR A 13 -19.06 -14.22 -11.59
C THR A 13 -20.15 -14.19 -10.53
N GLY A 14 -20.85 -13.06 -10.50
CA GLY A 14 -22.04 -12.84 -9.72
C GLY A 14 -23.05 -13.93 -10.02
N THR A 15 -23.42 -14.62 -8.96
CA THR A 15 -24.72 -15.25 -8.82
C THR A 15 -25.81 -14.19 -8.98
N SER A 16 -26.25 -13.93 -10.20
CA SER A 16 -27.55 -13.31 -10.45
C SER A 16 -28.04 -13.54 -11.87
N GLY A 17 -29.05 -14.39 -11.97
CA GLY A 17 -30.17 -14.20 -12.88
C GLY A 17 -29.88 -14.32 -14.37
N MET A 18 -29.66 -15.55 -14.85
CA MET A 18 -30.16 -15.91 -16.17
C MET A 18 -31.31 -16.88 -15.97
N GLY A 19 -32.52 -16.42 -16.31
CA GLY A 19 -33.75 -17.18 -16.20
C GLY A 19 -33.65 -18.52 -16.91
N GLU A 20 -34.43 -19.48 -16.40
CA GLU A 20 -34.62 -20.80 -16.97
C GLU A 20 -34.64 -20.79 -18.51
N PRO A 21 -33.93 -21.74 -19.11
CA PRO A 21 -34.47 -22.50 -20.21
C PRO A 21 -34.71 -23.93 -19.71
N GLY A 22 -35.97 -24.24 -19.39
CA GLY A 22 -36.51 -25.59 -19.53
C GLY A 22 -36.02 -26.64 -18.53
N GLY A 23 -36.98 -27.42 -18.03
CA GLY A 23 -36.70 -28.64 -17.29
C GLY A 23 -35.78 -29.61 -18.05
N ALA A 24 -35.12 -30.47 -17.26
CA ALA A 24 -34.12 -31.48 -17.64
C ALA A 24 -32.66 -30.97 -17.63
N ALA A 25 -32.06 -31.04 -16.44
CA ALA A 25 -30.63 -31.28 -16.12
C ALA A 25 -30.11 -30.34 -15.01
N HIS A 26 -30.87 -30.16 -13.92
CA HIS A 26 -30.26 -29.72 -12.67
C HIS A 26 -29.40 -30.88 -12.17
N GLY A 27 -28.08 -30.76 -12.30
CA GLY A 27 -27.14 -31.71 -11.71
C GLY A 27 -27.50 -31.96 -10.25
N PHE A 28 -27.45 -33.22 -9.84
CA PHE A 28 -27.83 -33.66 -8.51
C PHE A 28 -26.94 -33.00 -7.45
N THR A 29 -27.51 -32.03 -6.73
CA THR A 29 -26.78 -31.12 -5.85
C THR A 29 -27.00 -31.45 -4.38
N VAL A 30 -25.90 -31.41 -3.62
CA VAL A 30 -25.90 -31.54 -2.14
C VAL A 30 -26.84 -30.51 -1.51
N GLU A 31 -26.96 -29.34 -2.13
CA GLU A 31 -27.82 -28.24 -1.72
C GLU A 31 -29.29 -28.66 -1.71
N ARG A 32 -29.73 -29.39 -2.75
CA ARG A 32 -31.11 -29.87 -2.84
C ARG A 32 -31.41 -30.90 -1.76
N ALA A 33 -30.46 -31.78 -1.45
CA ALA A 33 -30.60 -32.72 -0.33
C ALA A 33 -30.66 -32.00 1.01
N ALA A 34 -29.85 -30.96 1.20
CA ALA A 34 -29.88 -30.12 2.40
C ALA A 34 -31.21 -29.36 2.54
N GLU A 35 -31.82 -28.88 1.45
CA GLU A 35 -33.15 -28.24 1.48
C GLU A 35 -34.23 -29.21 1.97
N VAL A 36 -34.25 -30.44 1.46
CA VAL A 36 -35.21 -31.47 1.91
C VAL A 36 -35.05 -31.74 3.40
N ILE A 37 -33.80 -31.83 3.87
CA ILE A 37 -33.50 -32.04 5.30
C ILE A 37 -33.98 -30.85 6.14
N LYS A 38 -33.76 -29.61 5.70
CA LYS A 38 -34.21 -28.39 6.41
C LYS A 38 -35.73 -28.28 6.53
N ASN A 39 -36.48 -28.87 5.60
CA ASN A 39 -37.94 -28.85 5.58
C ASN A 39 -38.59 -29.98 6.39
N LEU A 40 -37.81 -30.88 7.01
CA LEU A 40 -38.36 -31.92 7.88
C LEU A 40 -38.79 -31.35 9.24
N PRO A 41 -39.94 -31.79 9.79
CA PRO A 41 -40.33 -31.45 11.16
C PRO A 41 -39.30 -32.02 12.16
N PRO A 42 -38.82 -31.23 13.13
CA PRO A 42 -37.80 -31.68 14.08
C PRO A 42 -38.28 -32.79 15.02
N GLU A 43 -39.59 -33.00 15.15
CA GLU A 43 -40.21 -34.05 15.96
C GLU A 43 -40.11 -35.44 15.31
N VAL A 44 -39.77 -35.51 14.01
CA VAL A 44 -39.64 -36.78 13.30
C VAL A 44 -38.39 -37.52 13.80
N PRO A 45 -38.52 -38.77 14.32
CA PRO A 45 -37.37 -39.56 14.71
C PRO A 45 -36.36 -39.71 13.56
N ARG A 46 -35.07 -39.64 13.85
CA ARG A 46 -33.99 -39.65 12.85
C ARG A 46 -34.11 -40.78 11.83
N LEU A 47 -34.47 -41.99 12.27
CA LEU A 47 -34.66 -43.14 11.37
C LEU A 47 -35.80 -42.93 10.37
N SER A 48 -36.88 -42.27 10.78
CA SER A 48 -37.99 -41.91 9.91
C SER A 48 -37.62 -40.75 8.99
N ALA A 49 -36.91 -39.75 9.50
CA ALA A 49 -36.40 -38.61 8.71
C ALA A 49 -35.51 -39.09 7.55
N VAL A 50 -34.58 -40.01 7.81
CA VAL A 50 -33.71 -40.60 6.77
C VAL A 50 -34.53 -41.34 5.71
N ARG A 51 -35.55 -42.11 6.11
CA ARG A 51 -36.42 -42.81 5.14
C ARG A 51 -37.22 -41.83 4.28
N ILE A 52 -37.74 -40.77 4.88
CA ILE A 52 -38.49 -39.73 4.17
C ILE A 52 -37.56 -39.03 3.18
N VAL A 53 -36.40 -38.54 3.63
CA VAL A 53 -35.40 -37.88 2.78
C VAL A 53 -34.99 -38.79 1.64
N ARG A 54 -34.62 -40.04 1.94
CA ARG A 54 -34.25 -41.02 0.92
C ARG A 54 -35.35 -41.21 -0.12
N GLY A 55 -36.60 -41.42 0.30
CA GLY A 55 -37.72 -41.58 -0.61
C GLY A 55 -37.99 -40.32 -1.46
N THR A 56 -37.84 -39.13 -0.88
CA THR A 56 -38.00 -37.87 -1.62
C THR A 56 -36.86 -37.61 -2.61
N LEU A 57 -35.62 -38.01 -2.26
CA LEU A 57 -34.47 -37.92 -3.15
C LEU A 57 -34.61 -38.91 -4.31
N GLU A 58 -34.96 -40.17 -4.03
CA GLU A 58 -35.23 -41.19 -5.06
C GLU A 58 -36.39 -40.77 -5.98
N ALA A 59 -37.48 -40.19 -5.44
CA ALA A 59 -38.60 -39.67 -6.23
C ALA A 59 -38.21 -38.46 -7.09
N ALA A 60 -37.20 -37.69 -6.67
CA ALA A 60 -36.61 -36.61 -7.45
C ALA A 60 -35.53 -37.12 -8.44
N GLY A 61 -35.33 -38.43 -8.55
CA GLY A 61 -34.37 -39.06 -9.45
C GLY A 61 -32.93 -39.01 -8.97
N ILE A 62 -32.69 -38.70 -7.69
CA ILE A 62 -31.35 -38.54 -7.11
C ILE A 62 -30.82 -39.89 -6.63
N ASP A 63 -29.71 -40.35 -7.19
CA ASP A 63 -29.00 -41.52 -6.68
C ASP A 63 -28.15 -41.15 -5.45
N ILE A 64 -28.23 -41.99 -4.41
CA ILE A 64 -27.54 -41.79 -3.14
C ILE A 64 -26.03 -41.97 -3.32
N ALA A 65 -25.61 -42.90 -4.18
CA ALA A 65 -24.19 -43.14 -4.44
C ALA A 65 -23.56 -41.94 -5.19
N GLU A 66 -24.28 -41.37 -6.16
CA GLU A 66 -23.87 -40.14 -6.83
C GLU A 66 -23.86 -38.94 -5.87
N LEU A 67 -24.87 -38.82 -5.00
CA LEU A 67 -24.92 -37.78 -3.96
C LEU A 67 -23.75 -37.88 -2.98
N GLU A 68 -23.35 -39.08 -2.57
CA GLU A 68 -22.19 -39.30 -1.70
C GLU A 68 -20.89 -38.83 -2.39
N SER A 69 -20.71 -39.22 -3.66
CA SER A 69 -19.54 -38.81 -4.46
C SER A 69 -19.49 -37.29 -4.64
N SER A 70 -20.64 -36.68 -4.99
CA SER A 70 -20.81 -35.22 -5.15
C SER A 70 -20.55 -34.48 -3.83
N THR A 71 -21.03 -35.01 -2.70
CA THR A 71 -20.78 -34.46 -1.37
C THR A 71 -19.29 -34.49 -1.03
N ARG A 72 -18.62 -35.63 -1.22
CA ARG A 72 -17.18 -35.77 -0.96
C ARG A 72 -16.34 -34.85 -1.86
N ALA A 73 -16.68 -34.76 -3.15
CA ALA A 73 -16.00 -33.87 -4.08
C ALA A 73 -16.18 -32.39 -3.70
N ARG A 74 -17.39 -32.01 -3.28
CA ARG A 74 -17.68 -30.64 -2.83
C ARG A 74 -16.98 -30.30 -1.53
N GLU A 75 -16.96 -31.22 -0.56
CA GLU A 75 -16.20 -31.08 0.68
C GLU A 75 -14.70 -30.90 0.40
N SER A 76 -14.12 -31.74 -0.48
CA SER A 76 -12.71 -31.62 -0.86
C SER A 76 -12.40 -30.28 -1.53
N ARG A 77 -13.29 -29.77 -2.39
CA ARG A 77 -13.13 -28.45 -3.00
C ARG A 77 -13.16 -27.33 -1.95
N LEU A 78 -14.16 -27.34 -1.08
CA LEU A 78 -14.32 -26.32 -0.06
C LEU A 78 -13.14 -26.32 0.93
N ASN A 79 -12.68 -27.50 1.36
CA ASN A 79 -11.50 -27.59 2.22
C ASN A 79 -10.26 -27.05 1.52
N SER A 80 -10.04 -27.38 0.24
CA SER A 80 -8.92 -26.83 -0.52
C SER A 80 -9.00 -25.30 -0.69
N GLU A 81 -10.20 -24.75 -0.83
CA GLU A 81 -10.42 -23.31 -0.93
C GLU A 81 -10.20 -22.62 0.42
N ILE A 82 -10.64 -23.23 1.52
CA ILE A 82 -10.36 -22.78 2.88
C ILE A 82 -8.85 -22.75 3.11
N ASP A 83 -8.14 -23.86 2.86
CA ASP A 83 -6.68 -23.95 3.05
C ASP A 83 -5.93 -22.87 2.24
N LEU A 84 -6.35 -22.64 1.00
CA LEU A 84 -5.78 -21.61 0.13
C LEU A 84 -6.05 -20.21 0.69
N SER A 85 -7.27 -19.94 1.14
CA SER A 85 -7.66 -18.66 1.73
C SER A 85 -6.91 -18.37 3.03
N GLU A 86 -6.77 -19.37 3.91
CA GLU A 86 -6.04 -19.28 5.16
C GLU A 86 -4.55 -19.00 4.91
N SER A 87 -3.97 -19.72 3.95
CA SER A 87 -2.59 -19.49 3.52
C SER A 87 -2.38 -18.06 3.00
N ARG A 88 -3.34 -17.55 2.21
CA ARG A 88 -3.27 -16.17 1.70
C ARG A 88 -3.42 -15.13 2.79
N ILE A 89 -4.33 -15.35 3.75
CA ILE A 89 -4.50 -14.48 4.92
C ILE A 89 -3.20 -14.43 5.74
N GLN A 90 -2.59 -15.60 5.98
CA GLN A 90 -1.36 -15.68 6.74
C GLN A 90 -0.20 -14.97 6.02
N GLN A 91 -0.06 -15.17 4.71
CA GLN A 91 0.94 -14.45 3.90
C GLN A 91 0.77 -12.92 4.02
N LEU A 92 -0.45 -12.42 3.82
CA LEU A 92 -0.73 -10.98 3.91
C LEU A 92 -0.42 -10.42 5.29
N LYS A 93 -0.70 -11.20 6.35
CA LYS A 93 -0.37 -10.84 7.71
C LYS A 93 1.14 -10.74 7.93
N ASP A 94 1.89 -11.72 7.46
CA ASP A 94 3.35 -11.75 7.62
C ASP A 94 4.04 -10.63 6.84
N GLU A 95 3.59 -10.36 5.60
CA GLU A 95 4.05 -9.23 4.79
C GLU A 95 3.76 -7.89 5.47
N THR A 96 2.55 -7.73 6.04
CA THR A 96 2.17 -6.50 6.74
C THR A 96 2.99 -6.30 8.01
N GLU A 97 3.23 -7.37 8.78
CA GLU A 97 4.04 -7.32 10.01
C GLU A 97 5.52 -6.99 9.70
N GLU A 98 6.05 -7.47 8.59
CA GLU A 98 7.39 -7.08 8.12
C GLU A 98 7.46 -5.59 7.78
N VAL A 99 6.48 -5.06 7.05
CA VAL A 99 6.41 -3.63 6.72
C VAL A 99 6.30 -2.77 7.99
N ILE A 100 5.48 -3.16 8.96
CA ILE A 100 5.34 -2.45 10.23
C ILE A 100 6.69 -2.40 10.95
N ARG A 101 7.36 -3.55 11.12
CA ARG A 101 8.67 -3.61 11.79
C ARG A 101 9.73 -2.74 11.10
N ASN A 102 9.76 -2.75 9.77
CA ASN A 102 10.68 -1.90 9.02
C ASN A 102 10.41 -0.41 9.25
N LEU A 103 9.14 0.02 9.22
CA LEU A 103 8.76 1.41 9.46
C LEU A 103 9.05 1.83 10.91
N GLU A 104 8.81 0.97 11.89
CA GLU A 104 9.16 1.23 13.29
C GLU A 104 10.66 1.45 13.47
N ASP A 105 11.48 0.64 12.80
CA ASP A 105 12.93 0.77 12.80
C ASP A 105 13.41 2.07 12.11
N GLU A 106 12.77 2.46 11.00
CA GLU A 106 13.06 3.73 10.34
C GLU A 106 12.70 4.93 11.23
N ILE A 107 11.52 4.91 11.85
CA ILE A 107 11.09 5.95 12.79
C ILE A 107 12.07 6.05 13.96
N ARG A 108 12.51 4.92 14.50
CA ARG A 108 13.48 4.87 15.59
C ARG A 108 14.81 5.49 15.16
N LYS A 109 15.37 5.08 14.02
CA LYS A 109 16.62 5.66 13.46
C LYS A 109 16.49 7.16 13.19
N ALA A 110 15.38 7.60 12.62
CA ALA A 110 15.12 9.02 12.36
C ALA A 110 15.08 9.84 13.67
N ARG A 111 14.46 9.29 14.72
CA ARG A 111 14.45 9.93 16.06
C ARG A 111 15.83 9.99 16.67
N GLU A 112 16.62 8.92 16.58
CA GLU A 112 18.00 8.88 17.06
C GLU A 112 18.87 9.93 16.34
N ALA A 113 18.79 9.98 15.00
CA ALA A 113 19.52 10.97 14.19
C ALA A 113 19.13 12.40 14.53
N ARG A 114 17.82 12.68 14.68
CA ARG A 114 17.32 14.00 15.09
C ARG A 114 17.83 14.39 16.48
N ASN A 115 17.73 13.49 17.46
CA ASN A 115 18.18 13.77 18.82
C ASN A 115 19.69 14.01 18.89
N PHE A 116 20.46 13.28 18.09
CA PHE A 116 21.90 13.50 17.97
C PHE A 116 22.21 14.88 17.38
N GLY A 117 21.59 15.23 16.24
CA GLY A 117 21.79 16.53 15.61
C GLY A 117 21.38 17.70 16.52
N VAL A 118 20.26 17.58 17.22
CA VAL A 118 19.81 18.60 18.19
C VAL A 118 20.83 18.76 19.32
N SER A 119 21.30 17.66 19.91
CA SER A 119 22.30 17.72 21.00
C SER A 119 23.60 18.42 20.56
N GLU A 120 24.07 18.15 19.34
CA GLU A 120 25.28 18.79 18.81
C GLU A 120 25.10 20.29 18.57
N GLU A 121 23.94 20.72 18.07
CA GLU A 121 23.63 22.15 17.91
C GLU A 121 23.42 22.84 19.26
N GLU A 122 22.71 22.22 20.20
CA GLU A 122 22.57 22.74 21.56
C GLU A 122 23.94 22.94 22.23
N ARG A 123 24.87 22.02 22.01
CA ARG A 123 26.25 22.15 22.50
C ARG A 123 26.98 23.34 21.86
N LYS A 124 26.81 23.58 20.56
CA LYS A 124 27.42 24.73 19.87
C LYS A 124 26.83 26.05 20.37
N ILE A 125 25.52 26.09 20.57
CA ILE A 125 24.82 27.27 21.13
C ILE A 125 25.35 27.56 22.54
N GLN A 126 25.42 26.56 23.42
CA GLN A 126 25.96 26.75 24.78
C GLN A 126 27.41 27.24 24.77
N ALA A 127 28.23 26.74 23.85
CA ALA A 127 29.61 27.20 23.69
C ALA A 127 29.67 28.66 23.21
N ALA A 128 28.78 29.07 22.30
CA ALA A 128 28.66 30.44 21.82
C ALA A 128 28.14 31.38 22.91
N GLU A 129 27.11 30.98 23.67
CA GLU A 129 26.58 31.72 24.82
C GLU A 129 27.66 31.98 25.86
N THR A 130 28.41 30.94 26.25
CA THR A 130 29.57 31.09 27.14
C THR A 130 30.63 32.03 26.56
N GLY A 131 30.81 32.00 25.24
CA GLY A 131 31.69 32.92 24.53
C GLY A 131 31.23 34.38 24.64
N LEU A 132 29.92 34.63 24.49
CA LEU A 132 29.32 35.96 24.65
C LEU A 132 29.44 36.46 26.09
N ASP A 133 29.16 35.61 27.09
CA ASP A 133 29.33 35.95 28.50
C ASP A 133 30.77 36.39 28.82
N ASN A 134 31.77 35.71 28.22
CA ASN A 134 33.17 36.11 28.37
C ASN A 134 33.47 37.47 27.72
N ILE A 135 32.86 37.78 26.58
CA ILE A 135 33.00 39.09 25.92
C ILE A 135 32.40 40.18 26.80
N ASP A 136 31.21 39.94 27.36
CA ASP A 136 30.55 40.89 28.25
C ASP A 136 31.38 41.15 29.51
N LEU A 137 31.98 40.12 30.10
CA LEU A 137 32.90 40.27 31.23
C LEU A 137 34.14 41.12 30.88
N VAL A 138 34.71 40.94 29.68
CA VAL A 138 35.84 41.75 29.21
C VAL A 138 35.39 43.20 28.96
N ARG A 139 34.21 43.41 28.36
CA ARG A 139 33.65 44.74 28.13
C ARG A 139 33.41 45.49 29.43
N GLU A 140 32.79 44.84 30.42
CA GLU A 140 32.57 45.40 31.75
C GLU A 140 33.89 45.76 32.43
N PHE A 141 34.90 44.88 32.36
CA PHE A 141 36.21 45.14 32.97
C PHE A 141 36.94 46.35 32.35
N PHE A 142 36.77 46.60 31.05
CA PHE A 142 37.43 47.70 30.33
C PHE A 142 36.53 48.94 30.11
N ASP A 143 35.31 48.98 30.69
CA ASP A 143 34.30 50.02 30.45
C ASP A 143 34.04 50.29 28.95
N LEU A 144 34.04 49.22 28.13
CA LEU A 144 33.78 49.34 26.70
C LEU A 144 32.28 49.55 26.46
N PRO A 145 31.89 50.45 25.53
CA PRO A 145 30.48 50.68 25.23
C PRO A 145 29.84 49.38 24.71
N GLN A 146 28.69 49.03 25.29
CA GLN A 146 27.82 48.03 24.72
C GLN A 146 27.19 48.68 23.47
N GLU A 147 27.44 48.13 22.29
CA GLU A 147 26.58 48.43 21.15
C GLU A 147 25.20 47.87 21.53
N GLU A 148 24.34 48.73 22.08
CA GLU A 148 22.91 48.47 22.15
C GLU A 148 22.52 48.06 20.73
N ALA A 149 22.05 46.83 20.58
CA ALA A 149 21.49 46.38 19.32
C ALA A 149 20.50 47.46 18.90
N VAL A 150 20.85 48.18 17.84
CA VAL A 150 19.94 49.08 17.17
C VAL A 150 18.77 48.19 16.77
N GLU A 151 17.70 48.19 17.56
CA GLU A 151 16.40 47.80 17.03
C GLU A 151 16.28 48.55 15.71
N PRO A 152 15.92 47.89 14.59
CA PRO A 152 15.72 48.60 13.35
C PRO A 152 14.61 49.61 13.62
N THR A 153 15.00 50.85 13.92
CA THR A 153 14.10 51.98 14.02
C THR A 153 13.54 52.09 12.62
N ALA A 154 12.32 51.57 12.45
CA ALA A 154 11.54 51.74 11.25
C ALA A 154 11.36 53.26 11.06
N ASP A 155 12.25 53.85 10.28
CA ASP A 155 12.12 55.21 9.82
C ASP A 155 11.00 55.20 8.76
N PRO A 156 9.83 55.83 9.00
CA PRO A 156 8.68 55.71 8.09
C PRO A 156 8.81 56.61 6.85
N ALA A 157 10.03 57.01 6.46
CA ALA A 157 10.26 58.02 5.44
C ALA A 157 11.35 57.67 4.41
N ALA A 158 11.62 56.39 4.17
CA ALA A 158 12.39 55.96 2.99
C ALA A 158 11.44 55.59 1.84
N ASP A 159 11.33 56.52 0.90
CA ASP A 159 10.64 56.46 -0.39
C ASP A 159 10.97 55.17 -1.19
N PRO A 160 10.00 54.35 -1.62
CA PRO A 160 10.24 53.10 -2.36
C PRO A 160 10.36 53.36 -3.88
N ALA A 161 11.23 54.28 -4.30
CA ALA A 161 11.34 54.66 -5.71
C ALA A 161 12.73 55.18 -6.13
N ALA A 162 13.78 54.40 -5.89
CA ALA A 162 15.04 54.46 -6.64
C ALA A 162 15.65 53.05 -6.54
N GLY A 163 15.62 52.20 -7.54
CA GLY A 163 16.28 52.41 -8.82
C GLY A 163 17.70 51.85 -8.75
N GLU A 164 17.84 50.53 -8.55
CA GLU A 164 19.13 49.85 -8.75
C GLU A 164 18.92 48.61 -9.63
N GLU A 165 19.58 48.69 -10.77
CA GLU A 165 19.50 47.81 -11.93
C GLU A 165 20.12 46.45 -11.58
N THR A 166 19.35 45.37 -11.71
CA THR A 166 19.89 44.01 -11.65
C THR A 166 20.90 43.81 -12.79
N GLN A 167 22.19 43.85 -12.47
CA GLN A 167 23.26 43.43 -13.36
C GLN A 167 23.10 41.94 -13.67
N ILE A 168 22.81 41.64 -14.93
CA ILE A 168 22.88 40.28 -15.48
C ILE A 168 24.36 40.03 -15.79
N MET A 169 25.03 39.17 -15.01
CA MET A 169 26.32 38.63 -15.45
C MET A 169 26.07 37.62 -16.57
N GLU A 170 26.45 38.02 -17.77
CA GLU A 170 26.59 37.18 -18.95
C GLU A 170 27.95 36.46 -18.89
N GLY A 171 27.92 35.13 -18.97
CA GLY A 171 28.98 34.27 -19.50
C GLY A 171 30.25 34.07 -18.68
N ILE A 172 30.32 32.98 -17.91
CA ILE A 172 31.53 32.16 -17.88
C ILE A 172 31.12 30.73 -18.24
N GLU A 173 31.76 30.26 -19.29
CA GLU A 173 31.62 28.96 -19.93
C GLU A 173 32.15 27.84 -19.03
N GLU A 174 31.45 26.71 -19.08
CA GLU A 174 31.96 25.34 -19.01
C GLU A 174 33.05 25.04 -17.96
N GLU A 175 32.61 24.68 -16.75
CA GLU A 175 33.19 23.53 -16.07
C GLU A 175 32.07 22.55 -15.73
N GLU A 176 32.27 21.29 -16.12
CA GLU A 176 31.35 20.16 -15.98
C GLU A 176 30.94 19.99 -14.53
N ASP A 177 29.84 20.63 -14.14
CA ASP A 177 29.23 20.37 -12.84
C ASP A 177 28.51 19.02 -12.92
N ASP A 178 29.15 18.01 -12.34
CA ASP A 178 28.70 16.64 -12.20
C ASP A 178 27.50 16.51 -11.22
N THR A 179 26.64 17.52 -11.17
CA THR A 179 25.37 17.48 -10.47
C THR A 179 24.35 16.76 -11.34
N ARG A 180 24.51 15.44 -11.45
CA ARG A 180 23.45 14.54 -11.90
C ARG A 180 22.28 14.70 -10.93
N VAL A 181 21.34 15.57 -11.29
CA VAL A 181 20.00 15.57 -10.73
C VAL A 181 19.50 14.15 -10.95
N LEU A 182 19.40 13.36 -9.88
CA LEU A 182 18.76 12.04 -9.86
C LEU A 182 17.26 12.25 -10.12
N ARG A 183 16.91 12.70 -11.33
CA ARG A 183 15.61 12.43 -11.91
C ARG A 183 15.57 10.92 -12.06
N ARG A 184 14.78 10.30 -11.18
CA ARG A 184 14.38 8.92 -11.39
C ARG A 184 13.86 8.81 -12.82
N PRO A 185 14.44 7.96 -13.68
CA PRO A 185 13.83 7.66 -14.95
C PRO A 185 12.42 7.14 -14.65
N GLY A 186 11.41 7.86 -15.13
CA GLY A 186 10.06 7.32 -15.21
C GLY A 186 10.08 6.11 -16.15
N PRO A 187 9.14 5.17 -16.02
CA PRO A 187 9.22 3.84 -16.63
C PRO A 187 9.07 3.80 -18.16
N LEU A 188 9.33 4.89 -18.89
CA LEU A 188 9.16 5.01 -20.34
C LEU A 188 10.32 5.71 -21.06
N SER A 189 11.53 5.63 -20.52
CA SER A 189 12.76 5.92 -21.29
C SER A 189 13.66 4.71 -21.22
N ASP A 190 13.36 3.74 -22.07
CA ASP A 190 14.29 2.86 -22.79
C ASP A 190 13.43 1.85 -23.58
N SER A 191 12.92 2.32 -24.71
CA SER A 191 12.42 1.44 -25.76
C SER A 191 13.15 1.78 -27.06
N GLU A 192 14.47 1.64 -27.02
CA GLU A 192 15.29 1.40 -28.20
C GLU A 192 16.17 0.20 -27.88
N ASP A 193 15.57 -0.99 -28.01
CA ASP A 193 16.26 -2.24 -28.39
C ASP A 193 15.21 -3.37 -28.45
N TYR A 194 14.28 -3.24 -29.40
CA TYR A 194 13.61 -4.42 -29.95
C TYR A 194 14.54 -5.00 -31.01
N LEU A 195 15.17 -6.12 -30.64
CA LEU A 195 15.56 -7.15 -31.59
C LEU A 195 14.29 -7.57 -32.37
N GLU A 196 14.12 -7.05 -33.58
CA GLU A 196 13.26 -7.70 -34.57
C GLU A 196 14.04 -8.89 -35.14
N THR A 197 14.01 -10.00 -34.42
CA THR A 197 14.26 -11.31 -35.02
C THR A 197 13.01 -11.76 -35.74
N GLY A 198 13.09 -11.77 -37.07
CA GLY A 198 12.47 -12.80 -37.89
C GLY A 198 11.53 -12.28 -38.96
N ASP A 199 11.97 -12.32 -40.21
CA ASP A 199 11.25 -13.18 -41.13
C ASP A 199 12.12 -13.78 -42.23
N ASN A 200 11.69 -14.97 -42.61
CA ASN A 200 12.21 -15.92 -43.57
C ASN A 200 12.39 -15.32 -44.98
N LYS A 201 13.43 -15.76 -45.72
CA LYS A 201 13.31 -16.61 -46.92
C LYS A 201 14.55 -16.57 -47.84
N GLU A 202 14.80 -17.73 -48.44
CA GLU A 202 15.38 -17.95 -49.78
C GLU A 202 16.88 -17.67 -49.98
N GLN A 203 17.71 -18.71 -49.84
CA GLN A 203 18.27 -19.48 -50.98
C GLN A 203 19.13 -20.66 -50.51
#